data_AF-A0AA95GDM5-F1
#
_entry.id   AF-A0AA95GDM5-F1
#
_cell.length_a   1.000
_cell.length_b   1.000
_cell.length_c   1.000
_cell.angle_alpha   90.00
_cell.angle_beta   90.00
_cell.angle_gamma   90.00
#
_symmetry.space_group_name_H-M   'P 1'
#
loop_
_entity.id
_entity.type
_entity.pdbx_description
1 polymer ?
#
loop_
_entity_poly.entity_id
_entity_poly.type
_entity_poly.pdbx_seq_one_letter_code
_entity_poly.pdbx_strand_id
1 'polypeptide(L)'
;MKVIDIRQLKNLNNYFPELTPDQLETGMLFSMGIKKKEIAFLRSVTVFTVDKMLDTIKQKFEVGSLTQLLSVFQSRLYFIILIKMTQQVEN
;
A
#
# COMPACT_ATOMS: atom_id res chain seq x y z
N MET A 1 20.20 0.60 3.42
CA MET A 1 18.76 0.58 3.06
C MET A 1 17.98 0.86 4.33
N LYS A 2 17.19 1.94 4.38
CA LYS A 2 16.27 2.15 5.52
C LYS A 2 15.22 1.04 5.44
N VAL A 3 15.28 0.11 6.40
CA VAL A 3 14.27 -0.92 6.58
C VAL A 3 12.96 -0.19 6.82
N ILE A 4 12.00 -0.34 5.91
CA ILE A 4 10.67 0.24 6.04
C ILE A 4 10.08 -0.36 7.31
N ASP A 5 9.85 0.49 8.32
CA ASP A 5 9.24 0.04 9.57
C ASP A 5 7.75 -0.17 9.31
N ILE A 6 7.37 -1.46 9.19
CA ILE A 6 6.00 -1.94 8.97
C ILE A 6 5.04 -1.36 10.03
N ARG A 7 5.55 -0.99 11.21
CA ARG A 7 4.75 -0.35 12.27
C ARG A 7 4.23 1.03 11.85
N GLN A 8 4.94 1.75 10.97
CA GLN A 8 4.47 3.03 10.43
C GLN A 8 3.34 2.85 9.40
N LEU A 9 3.19 1.65 8.80
CA LEU A 9 2.07 1.36 7.91
C LEU A 9 0.73 1.31 8.66
N LYS A 10 0.73 0.99 9.96
CA LYS A 10 -0.51 1.00 10.78
C LYS A 10 -1.14 2.39 10.85
N ASN A 11 -0.34 3.45 10.82
CA ASN A 11 -0.84 4.83 10.81
C ASN A 11 -1.45 5.21 9.45
N LEU A 12 -1.23 4.40 8.41
CA LEU A 12 -1.77 4.65 7.07
C LEU A 12 -3.18 4.09 6.88
N ASN A 13 -3.68 3.27 7.80
CA ASN A 13 -5.06 2.76 7.77
C ASN A 13 -6.09 3.90 7.64
N ASN A 14 -5.83 5.04 8.29
CA ASN A 14 -6.72 6.20 8.22
C ASN A 14 -6.83 6.81 6.81
N TYR A 15 -5.83 6.62 5.95
CA TYR A 15 -5.82 7.14 4.58
C TYR A 15 -6.34 6.13 3.54
N PHE A 16 -6.56 4.89 3.97
CA PHE A 16 -7.08 3.80 3.14
C PHE A 16 -8.20 3.08 3.90
N PRO A 17 -9.30 3.78 4.24
CA PRO A 17 -10.41 3.18 4.99
C PRO A 17 -11.10 2.04 4.22
N GLU A 18 -10.92 2.00 2.90
CA GLU A 18 -11.48 0.95 2.05
C GLU A 18 -10.75 -0.40 2.22
N LEU A 19 -9.55 -0.40 2.83
CA LEU A 19 -8.68 -1.56 2.97
C LEU A 19 -8.63 -2.06 4.42
N THR A 20 -8.59 -3.39 4.56
CA THR A 20 -8.19 -4.01 5.83
C THR A 20 -6.68 -3.82 6.07
N PRO A 21 -6.19 -3.90 7.31
CA PRO A 21 -4.75 -3.77 7.60
C PRO A 21 -3.87 -4.71 6.78
N ASP A 22 -4.33 -5.94 6.56
CA ASP A 22 -3.63 -6.95 5.76
C ASP A 22 -3.59 -6.63 4.26
N GLN A 23 -4.68 -6.06 3.75
CA GLN A 23 -4.76 -5.56 2.38
C GLN A 23 -3.85 -4.35 2.19
N LEU A 24 -3.87 -3.42 3.16
CA LEU A 24 -3.01 -2.24 3.12
C LEU A 24 -1.54 -2.62 3.12
N GLU A 25 -1.12 -3.53 4.00
CA GLU A 25 0.26 -4.01 4.04
C GLU A 25 0.69 -4.64 2.71
N THR A 26 -0.15 -5.51 2.14
CA THR A 26 0.13 -6.14 0.84
C THR A 26 0.21 -5.12 -0.29
N GLY A 27 -0.75 -4.20 -0.35
CA GLY A 27 -0.81 -3.13 -1.35
C GLY A 27 0.38 -2.18 -1.23
N MET A 28 0.80 -1.85 0.00
CA MET A 28 1.96 -0.99 0.26
C MET A 28 3.26 -1.65 -0.16
N LEU A 29 3.51 -2.89 0.25
CA LEU A 29 4.72 -3.62 -0.17
C LEU A 29 4.78 -3.75 -1.69
N PHE A 30 3.64 -4.03 -2.34
CA PHE A 30 3.55 -4.05 -3.79
C PHE A 30 3.79 -2.67 -4.41
N SER A 31 3.25 -1.59 -3.82
CA SER A 31 3.45 -0.20 -4.26
C SER A 31 4.91 0.26 -4.22
N MET A 32 5.71 -0.35 -3.34
CA MET A 32 7.14 -0.10 -3.19
C MET A 32 7.99 -0.90 -4.18
N GLY A 33 7.37 -1.70 -5.05
CA GLY A 33 8.05 -2.50 -6.06
C GLY A 33 8.54 -3.87 -5.57
N ILE A 34 8.12 -4.31 -4.38
CA ILE A 34 8.49 -5.63 -3.84
C ILE A 34 7.76 -6.71 -4.65
N LYS A 35 8.48 -7.76 -5.05
CA LYS A 35 7.88 -8.82 -5.88
C LYS A 35 6.91 -9.64 -5.03
N LYS A 36 5.84 -10.15 -5.66
CA LYS A 36 4.81 -10.98 -4.98
C LYS A 36 5.39 -12.15 -4.18
N LYS A 37 6.47 -12.78 -4.66
CA LYS A 37 7.18 -13.86 -3.96
C LYS A 37 7.85 -13.39 -2.66
N GLU A 38 8.43 -12.21 -2.68
CA GLU A 38 9.07 -11.60 -1.51
C GLU A 38 8.00 -11.13 -0.52
N ILE A 39 6.88 -10.58 -1.00
CA ILE A 39 5.72 -10.23 -0.15
C ILE A 39 5.16 -11.49 0.53
N ALA A 40 5.01 -12.58 -0.21
CA ALA A 40 4.55 -13.86 0.32
C ALA A 40 5.48 -14.36 1.44
N PHE A 41 6.79 -14.28 1.24
CA PHE A 41 7.79 -14.60 2.25
C PHE A 41 7.71 -13.68 3.48
N LEU A 42 7.67 -12.35 3.27
CA LEU A 42 7.60 -11.35 4.35
C LEU A 42 6.33 -11.49 5.19
N ARG A 43 5.21 -11.83 4.57
CA ARG A 43 3.91 -12.00 5.25
C ARG A 43 3.66 -13.43 5.72
N SER A 44 4.57 -14.38 5.47
CA SER A 44 4.38 -15.81 5.75
C SER A 44 3.09 -16.40 5.14
N VAL A 45 2.73 -15.95 3.93
CA VAL A 45 1.55 -16.42 3.17
C VAL A 45 1.96 -17.01 1.83
N THR A 46 1.03 -17.67 1.13
CA THR A 46 1.31 -18.18 -0.22
C THR A 46 1.30 -17.06 -1.26
N VAL A 47 2.03 -17.24 -2.37
CA VAL A 47 1.99 -16.30 -3.51
C VAL A 47 0.57 -16.17 -4.06
N PHE A 48 -0.18 -17.27 -4.09
CA PHE A 48 -1.59 -17.27 -4.49
C PHE A 48 -2.45 -16.38 -3.58
N THR A 49 -2.20 -16.40 -2.26
CA THR A 49 -2.86 -15.49 -1.31
C THR A 49 -2.54 -14.04 -1.63
N VAL A 50 -1.29 -13.71 -1.97
CA VAL A 50 -0.89 -12.36 -2.36
C VAL A 50 -1.60 -11.93 -3.65
N ASP A 51 -1.67 -12.80 -4.66
CA ASP A 51 -2.38 -12.53 -5.91
C ASP A 51 -3.87 -12.25 -5.67
N LYS A 52 -4.55 -13.13 -4.95
CA LYS A 52 -5.96 -12.95 -4.60
C LYS A 52 -6.21 -11.67 -3.80
N MET A 53 -5.28 -11.34 -2.90
CA MET A 53 -5.34 -10.10 -2.13
C MET A 53 -5.23 -8.88 -3.04
N LEU A 54 -4.26 -8.86 -3.95
CA LEU A 54 -4.08 -7.78 -4.93
C LEU A 54 -5.29 -7.64 -5.85
N ASP A 55 -5.90 -8.74 -6.29
CA ASP A 55 -7.13 -8.69 -7.09
C ASP A 55 -8.32 -8.14 -6.30
N THR A 56 -8.46 -8.52 -5.04
CA THR A 56 -9.48 -7.95 -4.15
C THR A 56 -9.28 -6.44 -3.98
N ILE A 57 -8.03 -6.01 -3.82
CA ILE A 57 -7.67 -4.59 -3.72
C ILE A 57 -7.98 -3.87 -5.04
N LYS A 58 -7.65 -4.46 -6.20
CA LYS A 58 -7.98 -3.90 -7.52
C LYS A 58 -9.49 -3.67 -7.67
N GLN A 59 -10.31 -4.63 -7.24
CA GLN A 59 -11.76 -4.49 -7.28
C GLN A 59 -12.24 -3.35 -6.37
N LYS A 60 -11.69 -3.22 -5.15
CA LYS A 60 -12.03 -2.13 -4.22
C LYS A 60 -11.68 -0.73 -4.75
N PHE A 61 -10.62 -0.61 -5.55
CA PHE A 61 -10.24 0.65 -6.21
C PHE A 61 -10.76 0.78 -7.64
N GLU A 62 -11.56 -0.18 -8.11
CA GLU A 62 -12.14 -0.18 -9.46
C GLU A 62 -11.10 -0.05 -10.58
N VAL A 63 -9.91 -0.64 -10.40
CA VAL A 63 -8.80 -0.57 -11.37
C VAL A 63 -8.60 -1.87 -12.16
N GLY A 64 -8.32 -1.73 -13.46
CA GLY A 64 -8.16 -2.86 -14.37
C GLY A 64 -6.78 -3.52 -14.33
N SER A 65 -5.73 -2.78 -13.95
CA SER A 65 -4.35 -3.27 -13.95
C SER A 65 -3.63 -3.04 -12.61
N LEU A 66 -2.61 -3.87 -12.36
CA LEU A 66 -1.73 -3.67 -11.21
C LEU A 66 -0.96 -2.35 -11.32
N THR A 67 -0.61 -1.90 -12.53
CA THR A 67 0.02 -0.60 -12.75
C THR A 67 -0.88 0.55 -12.31
N GLN A 68 -2.18 0.51 -12.65
CA GLN A 68 -3.14 1.49 -12.16
C GLN A 68 -3.26 1.46 -10.63
N LEU A 69 -3.23 0.27 -10.03
CA LEU A 69 -3.20 0.14 -8.58
C LEU A 69 -1.98 0.82 -7.96
N LEU A 70 -0.79 0.65 -8.56
CA LEU A 70 0.43 1.35 -8.14
C LEU A 70 0.25 2.87 -8.23
N SER A 71 -0.31 3.37 -9.34
CA SER A 71 -0.57 4.80 -9.52
C SER A 71 -1.51 5.34 -8.44
N VAL A 72 -2.60 4.64 -8.10
CA VAL A 72 -3.52 5.06 -7.03
C VAL A 72 -2.81 5.17 -5.68
N PHE A 73 -2.02 4.14 -5.32
CA PHE A 73 -1.25 4.14 -4.08
C PHE A 73 -0.22 5.29 -4.04
N GLN A 74 0.53 5.48 -5.12
CA GLN A 74 1.53 6.53 -5.22
C GLN A 74 0.91 7.94 -5.18
N SER A 75 -0.19 8.17 -5.90
CA SER A 75 -0.91 9.44 -5.87
C SER A 75 -1.42 9.75 -4.46
N ARG A 76 -2.06 8.79 -3.79
CA ARG A 76 -2.54 8.99 -2.41
C ARG A 76 -1.37 9.28 -1.46
N LEU A 77 -0.28 8.52 -1.53
CA LEU A 77 0.92 8.79 -0.73
C LEU A 77 1.50 10.19 -1.00
N TYR A 78 1.55 10.61 -2.26
CA TYR A 78 2.03 11.94 -2.64
C TYR A 78 1.14 13.05 -2.06
N PHE A 79 -0.18 12.92 -2.17
CA PHE A 79 -1.11 13.87 -1.57
C PHE A 79 -0.98 13.95 -0.05
N ILE A 80 -0.81 12.81 0.63
CA ILE A 80 -0.60 12.79 2.09
C ILE A 80 0.69 13.52 2.46
N ILE A 81 1.78 13.28 1.73
CA ILE A 81 3.06 13.95 1.96
C ILE A 81 2.91 15.45 1.72
N LEU A 82 2.27 15.85 0.62
CA LEU A 82 2.04 17.24 0.26
C LEU A 82 1.25 17.98 1.34
N ILE A 83 0.14 17.41 1.80
CA ILE A 83 -0.71 17.99 2.86
C ILE A 83 0.08 18.13 4.17
N LYS A 84 0.87 17.11 4.55
CA LYS A 84 1.69 17.19 5.76
C LYS A 84 2.79 18.23 5.65
N MET A 85 3.41 18.39 4.49
CA MET A 85 4.42 19.42 4.24
C MET A 85 3.81 20.83 4.34
N THR A 86 2.61 21.05 3.79
CA THR A 86 1.93 22.35 3.90
C THR A 86 1.54 22.68 5.34
N GLN A 87 1.14 21.68 6.13
CA GLN A 87 0.81 21.87 7.56
C GLN A 87 2.04 22.14 8.45
N GLN A 88 3.25 21.80 7.99
CA GLN A 88 4.49 22.14 8.70
C GLN A 88 4.97 23.58 8.43
N VAL A 89 4.46 24.25 7.40
CA VAL A 89 4.85 25.64 7.07
C VAL A 89 4.00 26.66 7.84
N GLU A 90 2.86 26.24 8.39
CA GLU A 90 1.93 27.10 9.14
C GLU A 90 2.11 27.05 10.67
N ASN A 91 3.12 26.33 11.19
CA ASN A 91 3.51 26.30 12.61
C ASN A 91 4.96 26.74 12.80
#